data_AF-A0A1G1T752-F1
#
_entry.id   AF-A0A1G1T752-F1
#
_cell.length_a   1.000
_cell.length_b   1.000
_cell.length_c   1.000
_cell.angle_alpha   90.00
_cell.angle_beta   90.00
_cell.angle_gamma   90.00
#
_symmetry.space_group_name_H-M   'P 1'
#
loop_
_entity.id
_entity.type
_entity.pdbx_description
1 polymer ?
#
loop_
_entity_poly.entity_id
_entity_poly.type
_entity_poly.pdbx_seq_one_letter_code
_entity_poly.pdbx_strand_id
1 'polypeptide(L)'
;MKARLPHAARHDEPNPPERYRSRGIALLLAIVPFFFSILGLHRFYLGYTGHGVAYLLGIMVAIFLLYLGAVGIAFGSNGFTAIVLLGFLMATVLYGLQISDVVQIINGSLKPKNGEYNPGFFKTKPRTEVPVPEQR
;
A
#
# COMPACT_ATOMS: atom_id res chain seq x y z
N MET A 1 41.07 32.37 8.74
CA MET A 1 40.03 32.31 9.79
C MET A 1 38.80 31.61 9.23
N LYS A 2 38.43 30.43 9.76
CA LYS A 2 37.27 29.66 9.30
C LYS A 2 36.05 30.14 10.08
N ALA A 3 35.18 30.92 9.45
CA ALA A 3 33.98 31.44 10.10
C ALA A 3 33.09 30.27 10.56
N ARG A 4 32.89 30.14 11.88
CA ARG A 4 31.88 29.22 12.43
C ARG A 4 30.53 29.87 12.21
N LEU A 5 29.75 29.30 11.29
CA LEU A 5 28.37 29.72 11.07
C LEU A 5 27.52 29.40 12.32
N PRO A 6 26.60 30.30 12.71
CA PRO A 6 25.73 30.13 13.88
C PRO A 6 24.84 28.90 13.71
N HIS A 7 24.65 28.13 14.79
CA HIS A 7 23.81 26.91 14.80
C HIS A 7 22.34 27.14 14.37
N ALA A 8 21.89 28.39 14.30
CA ALA A 8 20.56 28.77 13.85
C ALA A 8 20.30 28.54 12.35
N ALA A 9 21.33 28.46 11.51
CA ALA A 9 21.19 28.27 10.05
C ALA A 9 21.05 26.80 9.60
N ARG A 10 20.89 25.85 10.55
CA ARG A 10 20.76 24.41 10.24
C ARG A 10 19.32 23.91 10.11
N HIS A 11 18.33 24.77 10.28
CA HIS A 11 16.91 24.40 10.13
C HIS A 11 16.31 24.81 8.77
N ASP A 12 17.10 25.45 7.90
CA ASP A 12 16.71 25.82 6.53
C ASP A 12 17.19 24.80 5.49
N GLU A 13 17.63 23.60 5.92
CA GLU A 13 17.74 22.49 4.98
C GLU A 13 16.33 22.19 4.45
N PRO A 14 16.08 22.30 3.14
CA PRO A 14 14.79 21.95 2.57
C PRO A 14 14.50 20.51 2.96
N ASN A 15 13.46 20.31 3.77
CA ASN A 15 12.97 18.97 4.12
C ASN A 15 12.87 18.19 2.80
N PRO A 16 13.51 17.00 2.67
CA PRO A 16 13.55 16.27 1.41
C PRO A 16 12.14 16.18 0.81
N PRO A 17 12.01 16.32 -0.53
CA PRO A 17 10.71 16.49 -1.17
C PRO A 17 9.77 15.38 -0.69
N GLU A 18 8.67 15.77 -0.01
CA GLU A 18 7.64 14.83 0.40
C GLU A 18 7.27 13.98 -0.82
N ARG A 19 7.36 12.66 -0.66
CA ARG A 19 7.23 11.70 -1.76
C ARG A 19 5.77 11.70 -2.21
N TYR A 20 5.40 12.62 -3.09
CA TYR A 20 4.04 12.79 -3.63
C TYR A 20 3.56 11.47 -4.24
N ARG A 21 2.63 10.82 -3.55
CA ARG A 21 2.12 9.48 -3.87
C ARG A 21 0.75 9.67 -4.50
N SER A 22 0.58 9.24 -5.75
CA SER A 22 -0.62 9.63 -6.49
C SER A 22 -1.82 8.76 -6.07
N ARG A 23 -2.93 9.43 -5.80
CA ARG A 23 -4.21 8.82 -5.41
C ARG A 23 -4.71 7.85 -6.48
N GLY A 24 -4.54 8.24 -7.75
CA GLY A 24 -4.90 7.44 -8.91
C GLY A 24 -4.08 6.15 -9.02
N ILE A 25 -2.77 6.18 -8.75
CA ILE A 25 -1.94 4.95 -8.75
C ILE A 25 -2.34 4.05 -7.59
N ALA A 26 -2.64 4.58 -6.41
CA ALA A 26 -3.13 3.77 -5.28
C ALA A 26 -4.46 3.07 -5.61
N LEU A 27 -5.37 3.76 -6.32
CA LEU A 27 -6.66 3.23 -6.74
C LEU A 27 -6.51 2.18 -7.85
N LEU A 28 -5.62 2.42 -8.82
CA LEU A 28 -5.22 1.43 -9.83
C LEU A 28 -4.61 0.18 -9.16
N LEU A 29 -3.69 0.35 -8.20
CA LEU A 29 -3.11 -0.75 -7.42
C LEU A 29 -4.11 -1.43 -6.48
N ALA A 30 -5.27 -0.85 -6.23
CA ALA A 30 -6.34 -1.49 -5.47
C ALA A 30 -7.30 -2.26 -6.37
N ILE A 31 -7.63 -1.72 -7.56
CA ILE A 31 -8.56 -2.29 -8.53
C ILE A 31 -7.91 -3.38 -9.39
N VAL A 32 -6.67 -3.19 -9.87
CA VAL A 32 -5.98 -4.16 -10.74
C VAL A 32 -5.79 -5.53 -10.06
N PRO A 33 -5.33 -5.62 -8.80
CA PRO A 33 -5.23 -6.91 -8.12
C PRO A 33 -6.57 -7.50 -7.69
N PHE A 34 -7.67 -6.76 -7.80
CA PHE A 34 -9.02 -7.32 -7.61
C PHE A 34 -9.29 -8.48 -8.59
N PHE A 35 -8.71 -8.40 -9.80
CA PHE A 35 -8.78 -9.46 -10.81
C PHE A 35 -7.62 -10.46 -10.74
N PHE A 36 -6.44 -10.03 -10.25
CA PHE A 36 -5.21 -10.84 -10.29
C PHE A 36 -4.81 -11.49 -8.95
N SER A 37 -5.66 -11.41 -7.91
CA SER A 37 -5.42 -12.03 -6.60
C SER A 37 -4.21 -11.50 -5.81
N ILE A 38 -3.50 -10.47 -6.29
CA ILE A 38 -2.37 -9.86 -5.57
C ILE A 38 -2.86 -8.81 -4.56
N LEU A 39 -3.68 -9.28 -3.61
CA LEU A 39 -4.26 -8.47 -2.54
C LEU A 39 -3.15 -7.91 -1.63
N GLY A 40 -3.24 -6.62 -1.23
CA GLY A 40 -2.30 -5.97 -0.32
C GLY A 40 -1.24 -5.00 -0.91
N LEU A 41 -1.05 -4.92 -2.24
CA LEU A 41 -0.08 -3.98 -2.84
C LEU A 41 -0.43 -2.51 -2.59
N HIS A 42 -1.71 -2.17 -2.54
CA HIS A 42 -2.17 -0.80 -2.32
C HIS A 42 -1.75 -0.26 -0.93
N ARG A 43 -1.73 -1.10 0.12
CA ARG A 43 -1.25 -0.70 1.46
C ARG A 43 0.27 -0.54 1.51
N PHE A 44 1.02 -1.38 0.79
CA PHE A 44 2.47 -1.22 0.60
C PHE A 44 2.76 0.10 -0.14
N TYR A 45 1.96 0.40 -1.16
CA TYR A 45 1.97 1.67 -1.88
C TYR A 45 1.47 2.84 -1.03
N LEU A 46 0.96 2.67 0.18
CA LEU A 46 0.64 3.79 1.10
C LEU A 46 1.61 3.90 2.28
N GLY A 47 2.57 2.98 2.38
CA GLY A 47 3.63 2.99 3.40
C GLY A 47 3.20 2.27 4.68
N TYR A 48 2.05 1.59 4.65
CA TYR A 48 1.55 0.74 5.72
C TYR A 48 2.07 -0.69 5.54
N THR A 49 3.38 -0.85 5.68
CA THR A 49 4.09 -2.11 5.42
C THR A 49 3.56 -3.27 6.28
N GLY A 50 3.23 -3.02 7.56
CA GLY A 50 2.75 -4.07 8.46
C GLY A 50 1.41 -4.67 8.03
N HIS A 51 0.46 -3.82 7.64
CA HIS A 51 -0.85 -4.27 7.19
C HIS A 51 -0.83 -4.89 5.78
N GLY A 52 0.08 -4.47 4.90
CA GLY A 52 0.32 -5.12 3.62
C GLY A 52 0.89 -6.53 3.77
N VAL A 53 1.86 -6.70 4.67
CA VAL A 53 2.45 -8.02 4.97
C VAL A 53 1.41 -8.98 5.57
N ALA A 54 0.52 -8.50 6.44
CA ALA A 54 -0.55 -9.31 7.01
C ALA A 54 -1.49 -9.90 5.93
N TYR A 55 -1.84 -9.12 4.91
CA TYR A 55 -2.64 -9.64 3.78
C TYR A 55 -1.88 -10.63 2.90
N LEU A 56 -0.59 -10.39 2.64
CA LEU A 56 0.24 -11.31 1.88
C LEU A 56 0.40 -12.65 2.62
N LEU A 57 0.59 -12.63 3.94
CA LEU A 57 0.59 -13.85 4.75
C LEU A 57 -0.78 -14.51 4.75
N GLY A 58 -1.86 -13.73 4.91
CA GLY A 58 -3.23 -14.23 4.88
C GLY A 58 -3.56 -14.95 3.57
N ILE A 59 -3.20 -14.37 2.42
CA ILE A 59 -3.44 -15.01 1.12
C ILE A 59 -2.59 -16.26 0.93
N MET A 60 -1.33 -16.25 1.39
CA MET A 60 -0.46 -17.43 1.38
C MET A 60 -1.05 -18.58 2.20
N VAL A 61 -1.55 -18.28 3.40
CA VAL A 61 -2.21 -19.27 4.27
C VAL A 61 -3.50 -19.79 3.62
N ALA A 62 -4.33 -18.91 3.05
CA ALA A 62 -5.56 -19.31 2.37
C ALA A 62 -5.29 -20.22 1.16
N ILE A 63 -4.31 -19.88 0.32
CA ILE A 63 -3.90 -20.70 -0.83
C ILE A 63 -3.33 -22.03 -0.36
N PHE A 64 -2.51 -22.03 0.69
CA PHE A 64 -1.94 -23.26 1.26
C PHE A 64 -3.03 -24.20 1.80
N LEU A 65 -4.02 -23.66 2.52
CA LEU A 65 -5.18 -24.42 3.01
C LEU A 65 -6.00 -24.99 1.86
N LEU A 66 -6.27 -24.19 0.82
CA LEU A 66 -6.99 -24.64 -0.36
C LEU A 66 -6.24 -25.75 -1.11
N TYR A 67 -4.92 -25.61 -1.28
CA TYR A 67 -4.07 -26.62 -1.91
C TYR A 67 -4.07 -27.92 -1.10
N LEU A 68 -3.79 -27.84 0.21
CA LEU A 68 -3.73 -29.00 1.09
C LEU A 68 -5.09 -29.71 1.17
N GLY A 69 -6.18 -28.94 1.23
CA GLY A 69 -7.53 -29.46 1.22
C GLY A 69 -7.88 -30.14 -0.11
N ALA A 70 -7.55 -29.52 -1.25
CA ALA A 70 -7.80 -30.10 -2.57
C ALA A 70 -7.00 -31.38 -2.81
N VAL A 71 -5.73 -31.40 -2.39
CA VAL A 71 -4.88 -32.60 -2.44
C VAL A 71 -5.50 -33.71 -1.58
N GLY A 72 -5.91 -33.41 -0.35
CA GLY A 72 -6.54 -34.39 0.53
C GLY A 72 -7.86 -34.97 -0.02
N ILE A 73 -8.68 -34.15 -0.67
CA ILE A 73 -9.89 -34.62 -1.38
C ILE A 73 -9.53 -35.53 -2.56
N ALA A 74 -8.47 -35.20 -3.32
CA ALA A 74 -8.02 -36.02 -4.45
C ALA A 74 -7.56 -37.43 -4.00
N PHE A 75 -7.12 -37.57 -2.75
CA PHE A 75 -6.80 -38.88 -2.13
C PHE A 75 -8.03 -39.58 -1.50
N GLY A 76 -9.25 -39.11 -1.78
CA GLY A 76 -10.49 -39.77 -1.36
C GLY A 76 -10.89 -39.52 0.09
N SER A 77 -10.25 -38.56 0.78
CA SER A 77 -10.58 -38.24 2.17
C SER A 77 -11.55 -37.05 2.26
N ASN A 78 -12.77 -37.34 2.71
CA ASN A 78 -13.81 -36.33 2.95
C ASN A 78 -13.49 -35.40 4.14
N GLY A 79 -12.53 -35.77 5.00
CA GLY A 79 -12.11 -34.95 6.14
C GLY A 79 -11.48 -33.61 5.70
N PHE A 80 -10.96 -33.54 4.47
CA PHE A 80 -10.32 -32.33 3.94
C PHE A 80 -11.30 -31.33 3.33
N THR A 81 -12.58 -31.69 3.14
CA THR A 81 -13.60 -30.75 2.67
C THR A 81 -13.76 -29.56 3.61
N ALA A 82 -13.67 -29.78 4.93
CA ALA A 82 -13.72 -28.71 5.91
C ALA A 82 -12.54 -27.73 5.76
N ILE A 83 -11.35 -28.22 5.38
CA ILE A 83 -10.15 -27.41 5.16
C ILE A 83 -10.31 -26.54 3.91
N VAL A 84 -10.87 -27.10 2.84
CA VAL A 84 -11.18 -26.33 1.62
C VAL A 84 -12.21 -25.24 1.91
N LEU A 85 -13.29 -25.57 2.62
CA LEU A 85 -14.31 -24.58 3.00
C LEU A 85 -13.73 -23.49 3.91
N LEU A 86 -12.85 -23.84 4.84
CA LEU A 86 -12.14 -22.89 5.68
C LEU A 86 -11.23 -21.97 4.86
N GLY A 87 -10.51 -22.54 3.88
CA GLY A 87 -9.68 -21.77 2.95
C GLY A 87 -10.49 -20.77 2.12
N PHE A 88 -11.65 -21.19 1.60
CA PHE A 88 -12.59 -20.31 0.89
C PHE A 88 -13.16 -19.23 1.81
N LEU A 89 -13.66 -19.60 3.00
CA LEU A 89 -14.18 -18.67 3.98
C LEU A 89 -13.15 -17.58 4.32
N MET A 90 -11.91 -18.01 4.59
CA MET A 90 -10.82 -17.09 4.91
C MET A 90 -10.48 -16.18 3.73
N ALA A 91 -10.45 -16.70 2.50
CA ALA A 91 -10.26 -15.89 1.30
C ALA A 91 -11.38 -14.84 1.13
N THR A 92 -12.65 -15.22 1.38
CA THR A 92 -13.80 -14.30 1.32
C THR A 92 -13.71 -13.20 2.40
N VAL A 93 -13.29 -13.54 3.61
CA VAL A 93 -13.09 -12.55 4.69
C VAL A 93 -11.99 -11.55 4.31
N LEU A 94 -10.84 -12.04 3.84
CA LEU A 94 -9.74 -11.17 3.39
C LEU A 94 -10.16 -10.28 2.22
N TYR A 95 -10.98 -10.81 1.31
CA TYR A 95 -11.54 -10.05 0.21
C TYR A 95 -12.51 -8.95 0.67
N GLY A 96 -13.37 -9.25 1.64
CA GLY A 96 -14.26 -8.26 2.26
C GLY A 96 -13.49 -7.13 2.96
N LEU A 97 -12.42 -7.47 3.68
CA LEU A 97 -11.53 -6.48 4.30
C LEU A 97 -10.82 -5.62 3.25
N GLN A 98 -10.37 -6.21 2.14
CA GLN A 98 -9.81 -5.45 1.03
C GLN A 98 -10.83 -4.44 0.45
N ILE A 99 -12.09 -4.82 0.28
CA ILE A 99 -13.14 -3.89 -0.17
C ILE A 99 -13.29 -2.72 0.82
N SER A 100 -13.31 -2.99 2.13
CA SER A 100 -13.35 -1.94 3.16
C SER A 100 -12.19 -0.96 3.01
N ASP A 101 -11.00 -1.46 2.70
CA ASP A 101 -9.82 -0.63 2.48
C ASP A 101 -9.93 0.24 1.23
N VAL A 102 -10.48 -0.30 0.14
CA VAL A 102 -10.76 0.47 -1.08
C VAL A 102 -11.75 1.59 -0.77
N VAL A 103 -12.81 1.31 -0.01
CA VAL A 103 -13.80 2.32 0.40
C VAL A 103 -13.13 3.41 1.25
N GLN A 104 -12.23 3.05 2.17
CA GLN A 104 -11.48 4.02 2.98
C GLN A 104 -10.51 4.89 2.14
N ILE A 105 -9.94 4.34 1.06
CA ILE A 105 -9.11 5.09 0.11
C ILE A 105 -9.97 6.06 -0.71
N ILE A 106 -11.12 5.60 -1.20
CA ILE A 106 -12.07 6.42 -1.98
C ILE A 106 -12.60 7.58 -1.13
N ASN A 107 -12.99 7.30 0.11
CA ASN A 107 -13.48 8.31 1.07
C ASN A 107 -12.35 9.24 1.54
N GLY A 108 -11.10 9.00 1.15
CA GLY A 108 -9.96 9.83 1.50
C GLY A 108 -9.54 9.75 2.97
N SER A 109 -10.13 8.83 3.73
CA SER A 109 -9.82 8.57 5.14
C SER A 109 -8.44 7.94 5.31
N LEU A 110 -7.96 7.18 4.32
CA LEU A 110 -6.64 6.57 4.35
C LEU A 110 -5.61 7.52 3.71
N LYS A 111 -4.90 8.34 4.50
CA LYS A 111 -3.77 9.17 4.01
C LYS A 111 -2.46 8.37 4.00
N PRO A 112 -1.52 8.61 3.05
CA PRO A 112 -0.23 7.94 3.06
C PRO A 112 0.59 8.35 4.30
N LYS A 113 1.40 7.44 4.83
CA LYS A 113 2.11 7.62 6.11
C LYS A 113 3.07 8.84 6.13
N ASN A 114 3.51 9.30 4.95
CA ASN A 114 4.54 10.34 4.79
C ASN A 114 4.10 11.51 3.88
N GLY A 115 2.83 11.93 3.91
CA GLY A 115 2.39 13.15 3.21
C GLY A 115 0.92 13.17 2.79
N GLU A 116 0.55 14.11 1.93
CA GLU A 116 -0.78 14.20 1.33
C GLU A 116 -0.82 13.64 -0.11
N TYR A 117 -2.02 13.33 -0.60
CA TYR A 117 -2.20 12.89 -1.98
C TYR A 117 -2.03 14.04 -2.97
N ASN A 118 -1.34 13.82 -4.09
CA ASN A 118 -1.34 14.80 -5.19
C ASN A 118 -2.76 14.89 -5.80
N PRO A 119 -3.41 16.07 -5.86
CA PRO A 119 -4.76 16.20 -6.41
C PRO A 119 -4.86 16.09 -7.94
N GLY A 120 -3.78 15.81 -8.69
CA GLY A 120 -3.87 15.66 -10.14
C GLY A 120 -2.89 14.65 -10.71
N PHE A 121 -3.40 13.75 -11.57
CA PHE A 121 -2.59 12.83 -12.38
C PHE A 121 -1.65 13.60 -13.34
N PHE A 122 -2.03 14.82 -13.71
CA PHE A 122 -1.30 15.72 -14.62
C PHE A 122 -0.94 17.08 -14.01
N LYS A 123 -1.15 17.27 -12.70
CA LYS A 123 -0.77 18.52 -12.01
C LYS A 123 0.43 18.27 -11.11
N THR A 124 1.62 18.51 -11.65
CA THR A 124 2.77 18.89 -10.81
C THR A 124 2.50 20.29 -10.29
N LYS A 125 2.71 20.56 -8.99
CA LYS A 125 2.72 21.94 -8.48
C LYS A 125 3.65 22.77 -9.39
N PRO A 126 3.28 24.01 -9.76
CA PRO A 126 4.20 24.90 -10.46
C PRO A 126 5.50 24.91 -9.66
N ARG A 127 6.60 24.61 -10.36
CA ARG A 127 7.96 24.57 -9.81
C ARG A 127 8.11 25.79 -8.91
N THR A 128 8.23 25.60 -7.60
CA THR A 128 8.66 26.68 -6.73
C THR A 128 10.01 27.10 -7.29
N GLU A 129 10.05 28.26 -7.94
CA GLU A 129 11.29 28.83 -8.43
C GLU A 129 12.19 28.94 -7.21
N VAL A 130 13.18 28.06 -7.14
CA VAL A 130 14.26 28.20 -6.18
C VAL A 130 14.93 29.50 -6.60
N PRO A 131 14.93 30.56 -5.76
CA PRO A 131 15.57 31.80 -6.13
C PRO A 131 17.03 31.46 -6.41
N VAL A 132 17.44 31.64 -7.66
CA VAL A 132 18.82 31.43 -8.09
C VAL A 132 19.65 32.36 -7.21
N PRO A 133 20.65 31.86 -6.46
CA PRO A 133 21.54 32.74 -5.72
C PRO A 133 22.15 33.68 -6.75
N GLU A 134 21.87 34.97 -6.61
CA GLU A 134 22.43 36.00 -7.47
C GLU A 134 23.94 35.87 -7.36
N GLN A 135 24.57 35.33 -8.41
CA GLN A 135 26.01 35.17 -8.47
C GLN A 135 26.60 36.59 -8.56
N ARG A 136 26.90 37.16 -7.40
CA ARG A 136 27.74 38.34 -7.24
C ARG A 136 29.18 37.94 -7.03
#